data_AF-A0A8H6S7I2-F1
#
_entry.id   AF-A0A8H6S7I2-F1
#
_cell.length_a   1.000
_cell.length_b   1.000
_cell.length_c   1.000
_cell.angle_alpha   90.00
_cell.angle_beta   90.00
_cell.angle_gamma   90.00
#
_symmetry.space_group_name_H-M   'P 1'
#
loop_
_entity.id
_entity.type
_entity.pdbx_description
1 polymer ?
#
loop_
_entity_poly.entity_id
_entity_poly.type
_entity_poly.pdbx_seq_one_letter_code
_entity_poly.pdbx_strand_id
1 'polypeptide(L)'
;MLSLLLLASALVATSAPVAPRAASDFQRQNGIDAQALNAKFATLTESSTCSTGEQACVKGAFAQCVGGAFVMQPCSAGTICAALPLVNSPGTSIACDTSADVAARIAASGATGGIDGSGSTSVDSDDGEDASADADDDTADEGEADADEGDDDDDADADDDCDSDSVDTEDAADDADDDDTDADDTDDCDSEEDDAEEDDAETDDATPSPVNAASSSDSSTDFHLQNGLDAQKQNAKFATLTKDSTCDDGEQACIGDSFAQCVGGKFALTACAAGTTCASLPLVNKPGTSIGCDSTDDAAARIAATGATGGLRGSA
;
A
#
# COMPACT_ATOMS: atom_id res chain seq x y z
N MET A 1 -64.40 -30.57 -9.36
CA MET A 1 -63.04 -30.18 -9.81
C MET A 1 -62.77 -28.81 -9.21
N LEU A 2 -62.12 -28.78 -8.06
CA LEU A 2 -61.79 -27.56 -7.32
C LEU A 2 -60.28 -27.37 -7.47
N SER A 3 -59.88 -26.40 -8.31
CA SER A 3 -58.48 -26.13 -8.62
C SER A 3 -57.92 -25.15 -7.59
N LEU A 4 -56.91 -25.60 -6.84
CA LEU A 4 -56.21 -24.85 -5.80
C LEU A 4 -55.02 -24.11 -6.46
N LEU A 5 -55.09 -22.79 -6.53
CA LEU A 5 -54.01 -21.91 -7.02
C LEU A 5 -53.09 -21.56 -5.84
N LEU A 6 -51.87 -22.11 -5.86
CA LEU A 6 -50.76 -21.73 -4.98
C LEU A 6 -50.09 -20.47 -5.55
N LEU A 7 -50.17 -19.35 -4.84
CA LEU A 7 -49.37 -18.16 -5.10
C LEU A 7 -48.04 -18.26 -4.34
N ALA A 8 -46.94 -18.51 -5.05
CA ALA A 8 -45.60 -18.36 -4.51
C ALA A 8 -45.20 -16.88 -4.52
N SER A 9 -44.93 -16.30 -3.35
CA SER A 9 -44.41 -14.95 -3.20
C SER A 9 -42.88 -15.01 -3.15
N ALA A 10 -42.20 -14.48 -4.16
CA ALA A 10 -40.74 -14.34 -4.18
C ALA A 10 -40.33 -13.05 -3.45
N LEU A 11 -39.58 -13.18 -2.35
CA LEU A 11 -38.90 -12.05 -1.72
C LEU A 11 -37.63 -11.73 -2.52
N VAL A 12 -37.55 -10.53 -3.11
CA VAL A 12 -36.35 -10.02 -3.74
C VAL A 12 -35.56 -9.24 -2.69
N ALA A 13 -34.46 -9.82 -2.18
CA ALA A 13 -33.52 -9.12 -1.32
C ALA A 13 -32.73 -8.11 -2.17
N THR A 14 -32.81 -6.83 -1.82
CA THR A 14 -32.02 -5.76 -2.45
C THR A 14 -30.76 -5.52 -1.62
N SER A 15 -29.61 -5.93 -2.15
CA SER A 15 -28.31 -5.63 -1.55
C SER A 15 -28.01 -4.14 -1.70
N ALA A 16 -27.91 -3.42 -0.58
CA ALA A 16 -27.45 -2.03 -0.60
C ALA A 16 -25.96 -1.99 -0.97
N PRO A 17 -25.52 -1.07 -1.86
CA PRO A 17 -24.11 -0.94 -2.20
C PRO A 17 -23.32 -0.48 -0.96
N VAL A 18 -22.32 -1.25 -0.58
CA VAL A 18 -21.35 -0.85 0.44
C VAL A 18 -20.54 0.30 -0.13
N ALA A 19 -20.62 1.48 0.49
CA ALA A 19 -19.82 2.62 0.10
C ALA A 19 -18.33 2.29 0.29
N PRO A 20 -17.45 2.58 -0.70
CA PRO A 20 -16.02 2.34 -0.55
C PRO A 20 -15.51 3.13 0.65
N ARG A 21 -14.81 2.45 1.57
CA ARG A 21 -14.09 3.12 2.66
C ARG A 21 -13.09 4.10 2.04
N ALA A 22 -13.08 5.33 2.54
CA ALA A 22 -12.06 6.29 2.16
C ALA A 22 -10.67 5.70 2.50
N ALA A 23 -9.80 5.62 1.51
CA ALA A 23 -8.43 5.19 1.71
C ALA A 23 -7.75 6.11 2.74
N SER A 24 -6.93 5.52 3.63
CA SER A 24 -6.15 6.31 4.58
C SER A 24 -5.14 7.18 3.83
N ASP A 25 -4.67 8.25 4.48
CA ASP A 25 -3.66 9.15 3.90
C ASP A 25 -2.39 8.39 3.45
N PHE A 26 -1.96 7.38 4.22
CA PHE A 26 -0.80 6.56 3.85
C PHE A 26 -1.09 5.61 2.68
N GLN A 27 -2.32 5.07 2.56
CA GLN A 27 -2.68 4.23 1.41
C GLN A 27 -2.61 5.05 0.12
N ARG A 28 -3.17 6.26 0.13
CA ARG A 28 -3.10 7.17 -1.02
C ARG A 28 -1.66 7.54 -1.37
N GLN A 29 -0.82 7.81 -0.36
CA GLN A 29 0.59 8.06 -0.60
C GLN A 29 1.30 6.84 -1.21
N ASN A 30 1.04 5.63 -0.69
CA ASN A 30 1.60 4.40 -1.23
C ASN A 30 1.23 4.20 -2.71
N GLY A 31 0.00 4.58 -3.11
CA GLY A 31 -0.41 4.55 -4.51
C GLY A 31 0.36 5.52 -5.40
N ILE A 32 0.55 6.75 -4.94
CA ILE A 32 1.35 7.77 -5.64
C ILE A 32 2.82 7.32 -5.75
N ASP A 33 3.38 6.75 -4.69
CA ASP A 33 4.74 6.24 -4.67
C ASP A 33 4.90 5.05 -5.64
N ALA A 34 3.91 4.14 -5.67
CA ALA A 34 3.88 3.03 -6.62
C ALA A 34 3.84 3.52 -8.07
N GLN A 35 3.02 4.54 -8.37
CA GLN A 35 2.99 5.17 -9.70
C GLN A 35 4.33 5.77 -10.10
N ALA A 36 4.96 6.52 -9.19
CA ALA A 36 6.28 7.10 -9.45
C ALA A 36 7.36 6.03 -9.68
N LEU A 37 7.31 4.92 -8.94
CA LEU A 37 8.20 3.77 -9.16
C LEU A 37 7.94 3.11 -10.52
N ASN A 38 6.68 2.88 -10.90
CA ASN A 38 6.32 2.30 -12.19
C ASN A 38 6.77 3.19 -13.36
N ALA A 39 6.59 4.50 -13.24
CA ALA A 39 7.12 5.47 -14.20
C ALA A 39 8.66 5.41 -14.30
N LYS A 40 9.36 5.29 -13.18
CA LYS A 40 10.82 5.09 -13.17
C LYS A 40 11.21 3.78 -13.86
N PHE A 41 10.53 2.69 -13.54
CA PHE A 41 10.76 1.36 -14.12
C PHE A 41 10.60 1.33 -15.63
N ALA A 42 9.63 2.07 -16.18
CA ALA A 42 9.44 2.21 -17.62
C ALA A 42 10.66 2.82 -18.34
N THR A 43 11.52 3.56 -17.63
CA THR A 43 12.77 4.12 -18.19
C THR A 43 13.96 3.17 -18.11
N LEU A 44 13.85 2.07 -17.36
CA LEU A 44 14.95 1.14 -17.14
C LEU A 44 15.08 0.14 -18.28
N THR A 45 16.33 -0.23 -18.53
CA THR A 45 16.76 -1.26 -19.47
C THR A 45 17.63 -2.29 -18.73
N GLU A 46 17.85 -3.45 -19.35
CA GLU A 46 18.78 -4.47 -18.82
C GLU A 46 20.20 -3.92 -18.59
N SER A 47 20.62 -2.97 -19.44
CA SER A 47 21.92 -2.29 -19.35
C SER A 47 21.95 -1.11 -18.37
N SER A 48 20.84 -0.81 -17.69
CA SER A 48 20.79 0.27 -16.71
C SER A 48 21.69 -0.07 -15.52
N THR A 49 22.54 0.88 -15.12
CA THR A 49 23.40 0.71 -13.95
C THR A 49 22.55 0.71 -12.68
N CYS A 50 22.82 -0.22 -11.78
CA CYS A 50 22.06 -0.38 -10.54
C CYS A 50 22.98 -0.72 -9.35
N SER A 51 22.44 -0.61 -8.13
CA SER A 51 23.17 -1.04 -6.92
C SER A 51 22.85 -2.48 -6.57
N THR A 52 23.86 -3.29 -6.19
CA THR A 52 23.64 -4.71 -5.84
C THR A 52 22.50 -4.88 -4.84
N GLY A 53 21.55 -5.75 -5.16
CA GLY A 53 20.35 -6.01 -4.36
C GLY A 53 19.16 -5.10 -4.65
N GLU A 54 19.32 -4.03 -5.46
CA GLU A 54 18.21 -3.22 -5.95
C GLU A 54 17.25 -4.08 -6.77
N GLN A 55 15.95 -3.90 -6.53
CA GLN A 55 14.88 -4.59 -7.24
C GLN A 55 14.10 -3.59 -8.08
N ALA A 56 13.71 -4.00 -9.28
CA ALA A 56 12.97 -3.17 -10.21
C ALA A 56 12.08 -4.02 -11.11
N CYS A 57 11.23 -3.36 -11.89
CA CYS A 57 10.59 -3.95 -13.05
C CYS A 57 11.28 -3.44 -14.30
N VAL A 58 11.76 -4.34 -15.17
CA VAL A 58 12.43 -3.98 -16.42
C VAL A 58 11.69 -4.67 -17.56
N LYS A 59 11.07 -3.90 -18.45
CA LYS A 59 10.23 -4.41 -19.55
C LYS A 59 9.16 -5.41 -19.07
N GLY A 60 8.54 -5.14 -17.94
CA GLY A 60 7.50 -6.01 -17.35
C GLY A 60 8.02 -7.27 -16.65
N ALA A 61 9.33 -7.55 -16.65
CA ALA A 61 9.93 -8.64 -15.88
C ALA A 61 10.42 -8.16 -14.52
N PHE A 62 10.37 -9.03 -13.51
CA PHE A 62 11.03 -8.77 -12.23
C PHE A 62 12.54 -8.76 -12.44
N ALA A 63 13.25 -7.79 -11.87
CA ALA A 63 14.68 -7.68 -12.01
C ALA A 63 15.38 -7.44 -10.67
N GLN A 64 16.49 -8.14 -10.45
CA GLN A 64 17.38 -7.89 -9.33
C GLN A 64 18.77 -7.50 -9.81
N CYS A 65 19.35 -6.47 -9.22
CA CYS A 65 20.67 -6.01 -9.56
C CYS A 65 21.74 -6.94 -8.98
N VAL A 66 22.56 -7.53 -9.86
CA VAL A 66 23.69 -8.39 -9.49
C VAL A 66 24.92 -7.92 -10.25
N GLY A 67 25.95 -7.46 -9.53
CA GLY A 67 27.20 -7.01 -10.16
C GLY A 67 27.05 -5.73 -10.99
N GLY A 68 26.07 -4.87 -10.67
CA GLY A 68 25.86 -3.57 -11.33
C GLY A 68 24.96 -3.61 -12.57
N ALA A 69 24.40 -4.77 -12.91
CA ALA A 69 23.43 -4.94 -13.99
C ALA A 69 22.18 -5.69 -13.49
N PHE A 70 21.04 -5.45 -14.14
CA PHE A 70 19.78 -6.11 -13.81
C PHE A 70 19.72 -7.52 -14.40
N VAL A 71 19.52 -8.52 -13.54
CA VAL A 71 19.18 -9.89 -13.93
C VAL A 71 17.66 -10.01 -13.90
N MET A 72 17.06 -10.26 -15.06
CA MET A 72 15.60 -10.34 -15.21
C MET A 72 15.10 -11.77 -15.03
N GLN A 73 14.03 -11.92 -14.27
CA GLN A 73 13.21 -13.13 -14.15
C GLN A 73 11.81 -12.79 -14.69
N PRO A 74 11.36 -13.46 -15.78
CA PRO A 74 10.04 -13.20 -16.33
C PRO A 74 8.96 -13.56 -15.31
N CYS A 75 7.88 -12.76 -15.31
CA CYS A 75 6.67 -13.11 -14.58
C CYS A 75 5.93 -14.27 -15.28
N SER A 76 4.96 -14.89 -14.60
CA SER A 76 4.09 -15.91 -15.22
C SER A 76 3.31 -15.31 -16.39
N ALA A 77 2.89 -16.16 -17.33
CA ALA A 77 2.12 -15.72 -18.49
C ALA A 77 0.89 -14.90 -18.06
N GLY A 78 0.63 -13.80 -18.76
CA GLY A 78 -0.48 -12.87 -18.47
C GLY A 78 -0.24 -11.91 -17.30
N THR A 79 0.94 -11.93 -16.67
CA THR A 79 1.28 -11.02 -15.56
C THR A 79 2.46 -10.11 -15.91
N ILE A 80 2.52 -8.95 -15.25
CA ILE A 80 3.58 -7.96 -15.36
C ILE A 80 4.17 -7.68 -13.98
N CYS A 81 5.46 -7.38 -13.94
CA CYS A 81 6.09 -6.80 -12.76
C CYS A 81 5.64 -5.35 -12.61
N ALA A 82 5.13 -5.00 -11.43
CA ALA A 82 4.84 -3.63 -11.04
C ALA A 82 5.14 -3.38 -9.56
N ALA A 83 5.38 -2.11 -9.21
CA ALA A 83 5.26 -1.62 -7.86
C ALA A 83 3.78 -1.48 -7.49
N LEU A 84 3.42 -1.97 -6.31
CA LEU A 84 2.08 -2.04 -5.77
C LEU A 84 2.04 -1.37 -4.38
N PRO A 85 0.96 -0.65 -4.04
CA PRO A 85 0.83 -0.03 -2.73
C PRO A 85 0.64 -1.09 -1.64
N LEU A 86 1.34 -0.92 -0.50
CA LEU A 86 1.05 -1.69 0.70
C LEU A 86 -0.26 -1.22 1.34
N VAL A 87 -1.10 -2.15 1.76
CA VAL A 87 -2.46 -1.85 2.26
C VAL A 87 -2.51 -1.55 3.75
N ASN A 88 -1.64 -2.18 4.53
CA ASN A 88 -1.67 -2.16 6.00
C ASN A 88 -0.46 -1.45 6.63
N SER A 89 0.45 -0.92 5.81
CA SER A 89 1.64 -0.22 6.27
C SER A 89 2.13 0.79 5.23
N PRO A 90 2.91 1.81 5.62
CA PRO A 90 3.56 2.71 4.67
C PRO A 90 4.53 1.98 3.74
N GLY A 91 4.55 2.36 2.46
CA GLY A 91 5.48 1.87 1.44
C GLY A 91 4.83 1.12 0.29
N THR A 92 5.68 0.52 -0.53
CA THR A 92 5.31 -0.23 -1.75
C THR A 92 6.01 -1.58 -1.77
N SER A 93 5.45 -2.54 -2.52
CA SER A 93 6.07 -3.83 -2.83
C SER A 93 6.15 -4.04 -4.33
N ILE A 94 7.18 -4.75 -4.81
CA ILE A 94 7.26 -5.18 -6.21
C ILE A 94 6.70 -6.61 -6.30
N ALA A 95 5.77 -6.86 -7.23
CA ALA A 95 5.25 -8.19 -7.50
C ALA A 95 4.85 -8.35 -8.97
N CYS A 96 4.65 -9.61 -9.38
CA CYS A 96 4.04 -9.96 -10.66
C CYS A 96 2.52 -10.12 -10.46
N ASP A 97 1.73 -9.34 -11.19
CA ASP A 97 0.26 -9.36 -11.15
C ASP A 97 -0.29 -9.03 -12.55
N THR A 98 -1.58 -9.23 -12.81
CA THR A 98 -2.17 -8.80 -14.09
C THR A 98 -2.20 -7.26 -14.17
N SER A 99 -2.12 -6.69 -15.37
CA SER A 99 -2.22 -5.23 -15.55
C SER A 99 -3.52 -4.65 -14.96
N ALA A 100 -4.61 -5.42 -15.04
CA ALA A 100 -5.90 -5.05 -14.47
C ALA A 100 -5.84 -4.99 -12.93
N ASP A 101 -5.25 -6.00 -12.28
CA ASP A 101 -5.12 -6.04 -10.81
C ASP A 101 -4.17 -4.95 -10.29
N VAL A 102 -3.06 -4.70 -11.00
CA VAL A 102 -2.15 -3.60 -10.67
C VAL A 102 -2.89 -2.26 -10.70
N ALA A 103 -3.63 -1.99 -11.78
CA ALA A 103 -4.41 -0.76 -11.90
C ALA A 103 -5.50 -0.66 -10.82
N ALA A 104 -6.21 -1.75 -10.54
CA ALA A 104 -7.25 -1.80 -9.52
C ALA A 104 -6.69 -1.52 -8.11
N ARG A 105 -5.55 -2.10 -7.75
CA ARG A 105 -4.91 -1.89 -6.43
C ARG A 105 -4.39 -0.47 -6.27
N ILE A 106 -3.81 0.11 -7.32
CA ILE A 106 -3.41 1.53 -7.30
C ILE A 106 -4.64 2.43 -7.18
N ALA A 107 -5.72 2.17 -7.92
CA ALA A 107 -6.96 2.94 -7.82
C ALA A 107 -7.62 2.83 -6.43
N ALA A 108 -7.62 1.63 -5.83
CA ALA A 108 -8.18 1.37 -4.49
C ALA A 108 -7.46 2.14 -3.39
N SER A 109 -6.21 2.53 -3.62
CA SER A 109 -5.46 3.41 -2.71
C SER A 109 -5.97 4.86 -2.71
N GLY A 110 -6.81 5.25 -3.67
CA GLY A 110 -7.22 6.64 -3.89
C GLY A 110 -6.26 7.45 -4.76
N ALA A 111 -5.18 6.84 -5.26
CA ALA A 111 -4.34 7.42 -6.29
C ALA A 111 -5.07 7.42 -7.65
N THR A 112 -4.92 8.52 -8.39
CA THR A 112 -5.48 8.68 -9.75
C THR A 112 -4.36 8.65 -10.76
N GLY A 113 -4.62 8.24 -12.00
CA GLY A 113 -3.63 8.35 -13.08
C GLY A 113 -3.10 7.03 -13.65
N GLY A 114 -3.76 5.90 -13.38
CA GLY A 114 -3.34 4.60 -13.90
C GLY A 114 -2.10 4.04 -13.18
N ILE A 115 -1.41 3.10 -13.82
CA ILE A 115 -0.30 2.34 -13.22
C ILE A 115 0.94 3.21 -12.95
N ASP A 116 1.21 4.20 -13.80
CA ASP A 116 2.40 5.06 -13.76
C ASP A 116 2.10 6.53 -13.42
N GLY A 117 0.84 6.86 -13.12
CA GLY A 117 0.41 8.22 -12.78
C GLY A 117 0.26 9.15 -13.97
N SER A 118 0.42 8.67 -15.21
CA SER A 118 0.33 9.49 -16.43
C SER A 118 -1.12 9.81 -16.86
N GLY A 119 -2.13 9.23 -16.22
CA GLY A 119 -3.54 9.39 -16.63
C GLY A 119 -3.94 8.55 -17.83
N SER A 120 -2.98 7.85 -18.44
CA SER A 120 -3.24 6.92 -19.52
C SER A 120 -3.61 5.57 -18.90
N THR A 121 -4.88 5.21 -18.97
CA THR A 121 -5.28 3.81 -18.82
C THR A 121 -4.72 3.06 -20.02
N SER A 122 -3.44 2.70 -19.99
CA SER A 122 -2.85 1.74 -20.93
C SER A 122 -3.36 0.34 -20.55
N VAL A 123 -4.66 0.15 -20.78
CA VAL A 123 -5.23 -1.12 -21.22
C VAL A 123 -5.02 -1.17 -22.73
N ASP A 124 -3.76 -1.23 -23.14
CA ASP A 124 -3.46 -1.87 -24.42
C ASP A 124 -3.30 -3.35 -24.07
N SER A 125 -4.44 -4.03 -24.14
CA SER A 125 -4.50 -5.46 -24.43
C SER A 125 -3.74 -5.66 -25.74
N ASP A 126 -2.45 -5.96 -25.63
CA ASP A 126 -1.67 -6.53 -26.73
C ASP A 126 -2.06 -8.01 -26.86
N ASP A 127 -3.29 -8.24 -27.30
CA ASP A 127 -3.63 -9.41 -28.12
C ASP A 127 -3.58 -8.90 -29.56
N GLY A 128 -2.54 -9.35 -30.27
CA GLY A 128 -2.07 -8.75 -31.49
C GLY A 128 -2.99 -8.94 -32.69
N GLU A 129 -2.91 -7.96 -33.61
CA GLU A 129 -3.28 -8.14 -35.01
C GLU A 129 -2.09 -7.77 -35.90
N ASP A 130 -1.61 -8.84 -36.52
CA ASP A 130 -0.79 -8.93 -37.72
C ASP A 130 -1.02 -7.78 -38.70
N ALA A 131 -0.01 -6.90 -38.84
CA ALA A 131 0.10 -5.97 -39.95
C ALA A 131 1.11 -6.53 -40.97
N SER A 132 0.77 -7.66 -41.60
CA SER A 132 1.32 -8.02 -42.90
C SER A 132 0.86 -6.99 -43.93
N ALA A 133 1.78 -6.17 -44.38
CA ALA A 133 1.60 -5.34 -45.55
C ALA A 133 1.60 -6.25 -46.79
N ASP A 134 0.45 -6.42 -47.43
CA ASP A 134 0.41 -6.86 -48.82
C ASP A 134 -0.37 -5.87 -49.69
N ALA A 135 0.32 -5.50 -50.76
CA ALA A 135 -0.17 -4.69 -51.85
C ALA A 135 -1.10 -5.52 -52.76
N ASP A 136 -1.98 -4.78 -53.42
CA ASP A 136 -2.92 -5.18 -54.47
C ASP A 136 -2.42 -6.29 -55.42
N ASP A 137 -3.25 -7.32 -55.66
CA ASP A 137 -3.52 -7.83 -57.01
C ASP A 137 -4.85 -8.61 -57.07
N ASP A 138 -5.73 -8.16 -57.96
CA ASP A 138 -7.04 -8.74 -58.29
C ASP A 138 -6.90 -10.13 -58.93
N THR A 139 -7.75 -11.09 -58.56
CA THR A 139 -8.42 -11.97 -59.54
C THR A 139 -9.60 -12.72 -58.94
N ALA A 140 -10.75 -12.60 -59.62
CA ALA A 140 -11.97 -13.33 -59.35
C ALA A 140 -11.84 -14.83 -59.67
N ASP A 141 -12.49 -15.69 -58.89
CA ASP A 141 -13.16 -16.88 -59.41
C ASP A 141 -14.21 -17.41 -58.43
N GLU A 142 -15.25 -18.02 -58.97
CA GLU A 142 -16.52 -18.32 -58.31
C GLU A 142 -16.55 -19.65 -57.56
N GLY A 143 -17.49 -19.75 -56.63
CA GLY A 143 -18.21 -20.99 -56.35
C GLY A 143 -17.69 -21.81 -55.17
N GLU A 144 -18.58 -22.02 -54.21
CA GLU A 144 -19.21 -23.33 -53.91
C GLU A 144 -19.70 -23.24 -52.45
N ALA A 145 -20.96 -23.65 -52.28
CA ALA A 145 -21.62 -23.74 -50.99
C ALA A 145 -21.16 -25.02 -50.30
N ASP A 146 -20.90 -24.97 -48.99
CA ASP A 146 -21.10 -26.16 -48.16
C ASP A 146 -21.58 -25.74 -46.77
N ALA A 147 -22.65 -26.40 -46.37
CA ALA A 147 -23.23 -26.38 -45.05
C ALA A 147 -22.35 -27.19 -44.10
N ASP A 148 -22.24 -26.74 -42.85
CA ASP A 148 -22.01 -27.68 -41.75
C ASP A 148 -22.70 -27.16 -40.50
N GLU A 149 -23.69 -27.93 -40.04
CA GLU A 149 -24.31 -27.82 -38.73
C GLU A 149 -23.66 -28.87 -37.82
N GLY A 150 -23.27 -28.45 -36.62
CA GLY A 150 -22.94 -29.30 -35.48
C GLY A 150 -22.90 -28.38 -34.26
N ASP A 151 -23.93 -28.32 -33.42
CA ASP A 151 -24.41 -29.32 -32.43
C ASP A 151 -23.36 -29.74 -31.39
N ASP A 152 -23.87 -29.95 -30.18
CA ASP A 152 -23.32 -30.60 -28.98
C ASP A 152 -22.66 -29.65 -27.96
N ASP A 153 -23.37 -29.25 -26.89
CA ASP A 153 -23.70 -30.03 -25.66
C ASP A 153 -22.62 -29.76 -24.60
N ASP A 154 -23.01 -29.09 -23.51
CA ASP A 154 -23.14 -29.66 -22.16
C ASP A 154 -21.80 -29.66 -21.39
N ASP A 155 -21.76 -28.95 -20.27
CA ASP A 155 -21.55 -29.59 -18.97
C ASP A 155 -21.44 -28.53 -17.86
N ALA A 156 -22.45 -28.58 -17.01
CA ALA A 156 -22.38 -28.11 -15.64
C ALA A 156 -21.69 -29.20 -14.82
N ASP A 157 -20.75 -28.83 -13.96
CA ASP A 157 -20.41 -29.53 -12.72
C ASP A 157 -19.68 -28.51 -11.84
N ALA A 158 -20.25 -28.08 -10.70
CA ALA A 158 -20.36 -28.83 -9.44
C ALA A 158 -19.02 -28.89 -8.72
N ASP A 159 -18.99 -28.20 -7.58
CA ASP A 159 -18.39 -28.58 -6.29
C ASP A 159 -17.06 -29.33 -6.33
N ASP A 160 -16.02 -28.76 -5.73
CA ASP A 160 -15.07 -29.61 -5.02
C ASP A 160 -14.50 -28.92 -3.77
N ASP A 161 -14.81 -29.61 -2.68
CA ASP A 161 -14.41 -29.42 -1.31
C ASP A 161 -12.90 -29.60 -1.16
N CYS A 162 -12.26 -28.78 -0.32
CA CYS A 162 -10.99 -29.13 0.31
C CYS A 162 -11.25 -29.64 1.73
N ASP A 163 -11.78 -30.86 1.78
CA ASP A 163 -11.65 -31.73 2.95
C ASP A 163 -10.21 -32.28 3.03
N SER A 164 -9.85 -32.56 4.26
CA SER A 164 -8.57 -32.98 4.77
C SER A 164 -8.25 -34.44 4.42
N ASP A 165 -6.99 -34.76 4.70
CA ASP A 165 -6.46 -36.08 5.04
C ASP A 165 -5.79 -36.93 3.96
N SER A 166 -4.47 -37.03 4.17
CA SER A 166 -3.70 -38.27 4.25
C SER A 166 -3.41 -39.01 2.94
N VAL A 167 -2.11 -39.22 2.64
CA VAL A 167 -1.40 -40.45 3.04
C VAL A 167 0.06 -40.47 2.54
N ASP A 168 0.87 -41.15 3.35
CA ASP A 168 2.01 -42.04 3.01
C ASP A 168 3.27 -41.49 2.33
N THR A 169 4.32 -41.39 3.13
CA THR A 169 5.68 -41.74 2.70
C THR A 169 6.35 -42.65 3.73
N GLU A 170 6.43 -43.93 3.39
CA GLU A 170 7.44 -44.85 3.89
C GLU A 170 8.69 -44.73 3.00
N ASP A 171 9.88 -44.51 3.57
CA ASP A 171 10.96 -45.51 3.56
C ASP A 171 12.18 -45.08 4.41
N ALA A 172 12.82 -46.11 4.98
CA ALA A 172 14.04 -46.28 5.79
C ALA A 172 15.25 -45.33 5.53
N ALA A 173 16.24 -45.11 6.40
CA ALA A 173 16.61 -45.53 7.76
C ALA A 173 17.80 -44.63 8.23
N ASP A 174 17.97 -44.41 9.54
CA ASP A 174 19.22 -44.63 10.32
C ASP A 174 19.28 -43.79 11.62
N ASP A 175 19.45 -44.54 12.72
CA ASP A 175 20.15 -44.25 13.99
C ASP A 175 19.64 -43.20 15.02
N ALA A 176 18.94 -43.75 16.02
CA ALA A 176 19.18 -43.70 17.48
C ALA A 176 19.59 -42.36 18.16
N ASP A 177 18.71 -41.80 18.99
CA ASP A 177 18.73 -41.93 20.48
C ASP A 177 17.80 -40.90 21.16
N ASP A 178 17.19 -41.34 22.28
CA ASP A 178 16.62 -40.61 23.44
C ASP A 178 15.23 -39.92 23.38
N ASP A 179 14.26 -40.60 24.02
CA ASP A 179 13.36 -40.17 25.12
C ASP A 179 12.91 -38.69 25.17
N ASP A 180 11.61 -38.41 25.01
CA ASP A 180 10.65 -38.36 26.12
C ASP A 180 9.25 -37.86 25.69
N THR A 181 8.25 -38.67 26.05
CA THR A 181 6.89 -38.39 26.56
C THR A 181 6.01 -37.20 26.10
N ASP A 182 4.75 -37.61 25.88
CA ASP A 182 3.46 -36.91 26.05
C ASP A 182 2.74 -36.35 24.81
N ALA A 183 1.78 -37.17 24.40
CA ALA A 183 0.61 -36.88 23.58
C ALA A 183 -0.35 -35.92 24.31
N ASP A 184 -0.99 -35.04 23.54
CA ASP A 184 -2.45 -34.97 23.47
C ASP A 184 -2.82 -33.99 22.34
N ASP A 185 -3.23 -34.57 21.21
CA ASP A 185 -4.10 -33.95 20.20
C ASP A 185 -5.45 -33.63 20.84
N THR A 186 -5.92 -32.40 20.68
CA THR A 186 -7.37 -32.12 20.51
C THR A 186 -7.53 -30.82 19.75
N ASP A 187 -7.94 -30.96 18.49
CA ASP A 187 -8.66 -29.95 17.73
C ASP A 187 -9.91 -29.51 18.49
N ASP A 188 -10.09 -28.19 18.67
CA ASP A 188 -11.29 -27.60 19.24
C ASP A 188 -11.67 -26.36 18.42
N CYS A 189 -12.52 -26.61 17.43
CA CYS A 189 -13.20 -25.60 16.61
C CYS A 189 -14.70 -25.68 16.91
N ASP A 190 -15.10 -25.42 18.15
CA ASP A 190 -16.51 -25.26 18.49
C ASP A 190 -16.71 -24.23 19.62
N SER A 191 -17.51 -23.20 19.34
CA SER A 191 -18.34 -22.52 20.34
C SER A 191 -19.38 -21.63 19.66
N GLU A 192 -20.57 -22.21 19.54
CA GLU A 192 -21.91 -21.60 19.65
C GLU A 192 -21.95 -20.40 20.62
N GLU A 193 -22.56 -19.27 20.25
CA GLU A 193 -23.92 -18.81 20.61
C GLU A 193 -24.24 -18.71 22.12
N ASP A 194 -25.00 -17.64 22.44
CA ASP A 194 -25.67 -17.26 23.70
C ASP A 194 -24.88 -16.53 24.80
N ASP A 195 -25.18 -15.24 25.02
CA ASP A 195 -26.21 -14.89 26.01
C ASP A 195 -26.49 -13.37 26.03
N ALA A 196 -27.78 -13.07 25.98
CA ALA A 196 -28.36 -11.77 26.24
C ALA A 196 -28.45 -11.54 27.75
N GLU A 197 -28.09 -10.34 28.23
CA GLU A 197 -28.71 -9.79 29.43
C GLU A 197 -29.11 -8.32 29.23
N GLU A 198 -30.33 -8.07 29.68
CA GLU A 198 -31.05 -6.81 29.80
C GLU A 198 -30.44 -5.96 30.93
N ASP A 199 -30.39 -4.63 30.80
CA ASP A 199 -31.03 -3.77 31.82
C ASP A 199 -31.18 -2.29 31.43
N ASP A 200 -32.32 -1.78 31.90
CA ASP A 200 -32.73 -0.41 32.18
C ASP A 200 -32.87 0.67 31.10
N ALA A 201 -34.15 0.93 30.83
CA ALA A 201 -34.69 2.16 30.31
C ALA A 201 -34.65 3.29 31.35
N GLU A 202 -34.21 4.49 30.96
CA GLU A 202 -34.86 5.72 31.40
C GLU A 202 -35.18 6.61 30.20
N THR A 203 -36.43 7.05 30.18
CA THR A 203 -37.05 7.94 29.21
C THR A 203 -36.92 9.35 29.76
N ASP A 204 -36.25 10.25 29.04
CA ASP A 204 -36.40 11.69 29.28
C ASP A 204 -36.46 12.48 27.98
N ASP A 205 -37.27 13.52 28.07
CA ASP A 205 -38.09 14.15 27.05
C ASP A 205 -37.31 15.03 26.06
N ALA A 206 -37.76 15.01 24.80
CA ALA A 206 -37.14 15.66 23.66
C ALA A 206 -37.39 17.18 23.60
N THR A 207 -36.32 17.95 23.38
CA THR A 207 -36.41 19.24 22.66
C THR A 207 -35.33 19.32 21.58
N PRO A 208 -35.66 19.43 20.28
CA PRO A 208 -34.68 19.49 19.21
C PRO A 208 -34.15 20.92 19.03
N SER A 209 -32.91 21.16 19.46
CA SER A 209 -32.08 22.28 18.95
C SER A 209 -31.22 21.78 17.78
N PRO A 210 -30.94 22.64 16.77
CA PRO A 210 -30.32 22.20 15.53
C PRO A 210 -28.88 21.76 15.79
N VAL A 211 -28.60 20.48 15.53
CA VAL A 211 -27.25 19.95 15.54
C VAL A 211 -26.50 20.53 14.35
N ASN A 212 -25.59 21.46 14.66
CA ASN A 212 -24.53 21.86 13.78
C ASN A 212 -23.65 20.61 13.58
N ALA A 213 -23.71 20.01 12.39
CA ALA A 213 -22.88 18.86 12.03
C ALA A 213 -21.41 19.30 12.02
N ALA A 214 -20.75 19.12 13.16
CA ALA A 214 -19.31 19.25 13.28
C ALA A 214 -18.68 18.01 12.63
N SER A 215 -17.89 18.29 11.59
CA SER A 215 -17.07 17.35 10.84
C SER A 215 -16.14 16.55 11.76
N SER A 216 -16.30 15.23 11.81
CA SER A 216 -15.37 14.32 12.50
C SER A 216 -14.21 13.86 11.59
N SER A 217 -13.79 14.71 10.64
CA SER A 217 -12.70 14.47 9.69
C SER A 217 -11.36 15.10 10.10
N ASP A 218 -11.28 15.71 11.29
CA ASP A 218 -10.20 16.65 11.64
C ASP A 218 -8.98 15.99 12.32
N SER A 219 -9.07 14.74 12.79
CA SER A 219 -8.05 14.19 13.71
C SER A 219 -6.72 13.78 13.06
N SER A 220 -6.67 13.47 11.75
CA SER A 220 -5.40 13.15 11.06
C SER A 220 -4.67 14.42 10.60
N THR A 221 -5.40 15.42 10.11
CA THR A 221 -4.86 16.75 9.79
C THR A 221 -4.34 17.48 11.03
N ASP A 222 -4.94 17.21 12.19
CA ASP A 222 -4.59 17.88 13.44
C ASP A 222 -3.15 17.54 13.91
N PHE A 223 -2.76 16.26 13.91
CA PHE A 223 -1.42 15.90 14.40
C PHE A 223 -0.32 16.27 13.40
N HIS A 224 -0.58 16.26 12.09
CA HIS A 224 0.42 16.69 11.10
C HIS A 224 0.74 18.17 11.26
N LEU A 225 -0.29 19.03 11.27
CA LEU A 225 -0.11 20.46 11.49
C LEU A 225 0.57 20.71 12.84
N GLN A 226 0.11 20.03 13.90
CA GLN A 226 0.72 20.15 15.22
C GLN A 226 2.19 19.72 15.22
N ASN A 227 2.55 18.63 14.54
CA ASN A 227 3.95 18.19 14.39
C ASN A 227 4.80 19.26 13.67
N GLY A 228 4.24 19.91 12.66
CA GLY A 228 4.90 21.02 11.96
C GLY A 228 5.15 22.23 12.88
N LEU A 229 4.13 22.63 13.64
CA LEU A 229 4.24 23.72 14.63
C LEU A 229 5.22 23.38 15.76
N ASP A 230 5.20 22.13 16.23
CA ASP A 230 6.12 21.64 17.26
C ASP A 230 7.57 21.59 16.76
N ALA A 231 7.78 21.20 15.50
CA ALA A 231 9.08 21.24 14.85
C ALA A 231 9.60 22.69 14.77
N GLN A 232 8.76 23.65 14.35
CA GLN A 232 9.11 25.07 14.33
C GLN A 232 9.50 25.61 15.71
N LYS A 233 8.69 25.30 16.73
CA LYS A 233 8.94 25.70 18.12
C LYS A 233 10.25 25.13 18.64
N GLN A 234 10.55 23.87 18.34
CA GLN A 234 11.83 23.25 18.70
C GLN A 234 13.01 23.89 17.97
N ASN A 235 12.90 24.13 16.66
CA ASN A 235 13.93 24.80 15.86
C ASN A 235 14.19 26.24 16.34
N ALA A 236 13.17 26.94 16.82
CA ALA A 236 13.31 28.24 17.47
C ALA A 236 14.01 28.13 18.83
N LYS A 237 13.66 27.14 19.67
CA LYS A 237 14.36 26.86 20.94
C LYS A 237 15.84 26.57 20.69
N PHE A 238 16.15 25.70 19.73
CA PHE A 238 17.50 25.31 19.34
C PHE A 238 18.38 26.49 18.91
N ALA A 239 17.81 27.50 18.26
CA ALA A 239 18.54 28.72 17.88
C ALA A 239 19.07 29.53 19.08
N THR A 240 18.52 29.31 20.28
CA THR A 240 18.98 29.95 21.52
C THR A 240 20.05 29.14 22.26
N LEU A 241 20.27 27.89 21.86
CA LEU A 241 21.21 27.00 22.51
C LEU A 241 22.63 27.22 21.99
N THR A 242 23.59 27.00 22.87
CA THR A 242 25.02 27.00 22.56
C THR A 242 25.63 25.72 23.11
N LYS A 243 26.86 25.40 22.70
CA LYS A 243 27.59 24.24 23.23
C LYS A 243 27.72 24.25 24.76
N ASP A 244 27.74 25.44 25.36
CA ASP A 244 27.88 25.64 26.80
C ASP A 244 26.55 25.68 27.57
N SER A 245 25.41 25.62 26.87
CA SER A 245 24.09 25.51 27.49
C SER A 245 24.02 24.26 28.37
N THR A 246 23.46 24.41 29.58
CA THR A 246 23.16 23.29 30.47
C THR A 246 22.02 22.45 29.91
N CYS A 247 22.11 21.14 30.04
CA CYS A 247 21.14 20.18 29.52
C CYS A 247 21.06 18.94 30.43
N ASP A 248 20.00 18.16 30.28
CA ASP A 248 19.87 16.85 30.95
C ASP A 248 20.49 15.74 30.10
N ASP A 249 21.15 14.77 30.74
CA ASP A 249 21.85 13.69 30.03
C ASP A 249 20.91 12.95 29.07
N GLY A 250 21.35 12.82 27.81
CA GLY A 250 20.55 12.23 26.74
C GLY A 250 19.66 13.21 25.98
N GLU A 251 19.47 14.46 26.43
CA GLU A 251 18.75 15.49 25.66
C GLU A 251 19.43 15.71 24.30
N GLN A 252 18.61 15.78 23.25
CA GLN A 252 19.06 16.02 21.88
C GLN A 252 18.61 17.40 21.42
N ALA A 253 19.46 18.08 20.65
CA ALA A 253 19.19 19.39 20.11
C ALA A 253 19.92 19.64 18.79
N CYS A 254 19.60 20.76 18.16
CA CYS A 254 20.42 21.34 17.09
C CYS A 254 21.15 22.57 17.62
N ILE A 255 22.46 22.65 17.38
CA ILE A 255 23.27 23.83 17.75
C ILE A 255 24.08 24.24 16.54
N GLY A 256 23.70 25.36 15.91
CA GLY A 256 24.15 25.70 14.57
C GLY A 256 23.76 24.59 13.59
N ASP A 257 24.70 24.17 12.75
CA ASP A 257 24.51 23.10 11.75
C ASP A 257 24.84 21.70 12.30
N SER A 258 24.99 21.54 13.62
CA SER A 258 25.40 20.28 14.25
C SER A 258 24.28 19.64 15.05
N PHE A 259 24.20 18.31 14.98
CA PHE A 259 23.47 17.51 15.94
C PHE A 259 24.17 17.58 17.30
N ALA A 260 23.39 17.75 18.36
CA ALA A 260 23.90 17.87 19.72
C ALA A 260 23.26 16.82 20.62
N GLN A 261 24.06 16.10 21.40
CA GLN A 261 23.60 15.21 22.46
C GLN A 261 24.21 15.63 23.78
N CYS A 262 23.40 15.76 24.82
CA CYS A 262 23.86 16.10 26.15
C CYS A 262 24.57 14.91 26.81
N VAL A 263 25.82 15.12 27.24
CA VAL A 263 26.62 14.15 27.98
C VAL A 263 27.38 14.87 29.10
N GLY A 264 27.09 14.55 30.35
CA GLY A 264 27.68 15.19 31.52
C GLY A 264 27.23 16.65 31.69
N GLY A 265 25.99 16.96 31.35
CA GLY A 265 25.41 18.30 31.48
C GLY A 265 25.87 19.34 30.46
N LYS A 266 26.54 18.91 29.38
CA LYS A 266 26.94 19.75 28.25
C LYS A 266 26.68 19.05 26.92
N PHE A 267 26.45 19.83 25.87
CA PHE A 267 26.23 19.30 24.53
C PHE A 267 27.53 18.87 23.84
N ALA A 268 27.62 17.58 23.52
CA ALA A 268 28.56 17.05 22.55
C ALA A 268 28.00 17.27 21.13
N LEU A 269 28.81 17.87 20.25
CA LEU A 269 28.39 18.22 18.89
C LEU A 269 28.95 17.24 17.87
N THR A 270 28.08 16.76 17.00
CA THR A 270 28.41 16.00 15.78
C THR A 270 27.95 16.82 14.59
N ALA A 271 28.91 17.26 13.76
CA ALA A 271 28.59 18.04 12.58
C ALA A 271 27.75 17.22 11.59
N CYS A 272 26.74 17.86 11.01
CA CYS A 272 26.02 17.29 9.88
C CYS A 272 26.92 17.23 8.64
N ALA A 273 26.55 16.40 7.65
CA ALA A 273 27.27 16.31 6.39
C ALA A 273 27.27 17.67 5.65
N ALA A 274 28.26 17.90 4.79
CA ALA A 274 28.35 19.15 4.04
C ALA A 274 27.05 19.42 3.25
N GLY A 275 26.51 20.64 3.37
CA GLY A 275 25.25 21.04 2.74
C GLY A 275 23.98 20.68 3.51
N THR A 276 24.10 20.05 4.69
CA THR A 276 22.98 19.75 5.58
C THR A 276 23.08 20.53 6.88
N THR A 277 21.93 20.79 7.51
CA THR A 277 21.78 21.41 8.82
C THR A 277 21.00 20.48 9.73
N CYS A 278 21.26 20.55 11.03
CA CYS A 278 20.41 19.91 12.01
C CYS A 278 19.07 20.65 12.08
N ALA A 279 17.96 19.91 12.00
CA ALA A 279 16.62 20.42 12.22
C ALA A 279 15.74 19.40 12.97
N SER A 280 14.78 19.89 13.73
CA SER A 280 13.60 19.14 14.15
C SER A 280 12.61 19.09 12.98
N LEU A 281 12.17 17.88 12.64
CA LEU A 281 11.35 17.56 11.48
C LEU A 281 10.06 16.87 11.94
N PRO A 282 8.90 17.17 11.34
CA PRO A 282 7.64 16.55 11.72
C PRO A 282 7.66 15.05 11.42
N LEU A 283 7.13 14.24 12.35
CA LEU A 283 6.84 12.84 12.07
C LEU A 283 5.56 12.76 11.22
N VAL A 284 5.56 11.86 10.24
CA VAL A 284 4.44 11.71 9.29
C VAL A 284 3.48 10.59 9.66
N ASN A 285 3.88 9.64 10.50
CA ASN A 285 3.06 8.45 10.80
C ASN A 285 2.57 8.40 12.26
N LYS A 286 2.97 9.38 13.08
CA LYS A 286 2.60 9.46 14.50
C LYS A 286 2.81 10.88 15.04
N PRO A 287 2.19 11.24 16.18
CA PRO A 287 2.48 12.50 16.86
C PRO A 287 3.96 12.63 17.25
N GLY A 288 4.48 13.84 17.17
CA GLY A 288 5.83 14.23 17.57
C GLY A 288 6.74 14.67 16.42
N THR A 289 8.01 14.88 16.77
CA THR A 289 9.06 15.33 15.86
C THR A 289 10.28 14.41 15.98
N SER A 290 11.19 14.51 15.02
CA SER A 290 12.48 13.84 15.05
C SER A 290 13.59 14.82 14.68
N ILE A 291 14.74 14.72 15.35
CA ILE A 291 15.91 15.55 15.06
C ILE A 291 16.78 14.80 14.04
N GLY A 292 17.14 15.47 12.96
CA GLY A 292 17.99 14.90 11.91
C GLY A 292 18.80 15.96 11.16
N CYS A 293 19.76 15.50 10.38
CA CYS A 293 20.49 16.33 9.43
C CYS A 293 19.80 16.27 8.07
N ASP A 294 19.41 17.43 7.53
CA ASP A 294 18.70 17.56 6.26
C ASP A 294 19.12 18.86 5.57
N SER A 295 18.83 19.07 4.29
CA SER A 295 19.08 20.37 3.67
C SER A 295 18.12 21.42 4.25
N THR A 296 18.50 22.70 4.23
CA THR A 296 17.62 23.76 4.75
C THR A 296 16.30 23.84 3.98
N ASP A 297 16.38 23.65 2.66
CA ASP A 297 15.23 23.72 1.76
C ASP A 297 14.30 22.52 1.96
N ASP A 298 14.85 21.30 2.05
CA ASP A 298 14.06 20.08 2.26
C ASP A 298 13.40 20.07 3.64
N ALA A 299 14.13 20.49 4.68
CA ALA A 299 13.59 20.60 6.03
C ALA A 299 12.43 21.62 6.09
N ALA A 300 12.58 22.78 5.43
CA ALA A 300 11.51 23.77 5.33
C ALA A 300 10.31 23.23 4.53
N ALA A 301 10.55 22.52 3.43
CA ALA A 301 9.51 21.91 2.62
C ALA A 301 8.69 20.87 3.40
N ARG A 302 9.36 20.02 4.21
CA ARG A 302 8.70 19.03 5.07
C ARG A 302 7.82 19.66 6.14
N ILE A 303 8.26 20.78 6.74
CA ILE A 303 7.42 21.54 7.67
C ILE A 303 6.24 22.16 6.93
N ALA A 304 6.47 22.78 5.77
CA ALA A 304 5.40 23.38 4.97
C ALA A 304 4.34 22.35 4.52
N ALA A 305 4.75 21.12 4.22
CA ALA A 305 3.86 20.02 3.84
C ALA A 305 2.84 19.64 4.94
N THR A 306 3.09 20.02 6.19
CA THR A 306 2.12 19.85 7.29
C THR A 306 1.02 20.91 7.34
N GLY A 307 1.14 21.96 6.52
CA GLY A 307 0.31 23.17 6.62
C GLY A 307 0.89 24.27 7.52
N ALA A 308 1.97 23.99 8.27
CA ALA A 308 2.68 25.00 9.05
C ALA A 308 3.34 26.05 8.13
N THR A 309 3.24 27.33 8.49
CA THR A 309 3.80 28.46 7.72
C THR A 309 4.92 29.16 8.49
N GLY A 310 5.78 29.94 7.82
CA GLY A 310 6.89 30.65 8.47
C GLY A 310 8.25 29.92 8.45
N GLY A 311 8.40 28.91 7.59
CA GLY A 311 9.68 28.22 7.38
C GLY A 311 10.11 27.36 8.58
N LEU A 312 11.43 27.17 8.75
CA LEU A 312 12.00 26.27 9.75
C LEU A 312 11.67 26.61 11.21
N ARG A 313 11.45 27.88 11.53
CA ARG A 313 11.30 28.39 12.90
C ARG A 313 9.93 29.03 13.17
N GLY A 314 9.03 28.99 12.19
CA GLY A 314 7.75 29.70 12.24
C GLY A 314 7.89 31.21 12.06
N SER A 315 6.74 31.87 11.95
CA SER A 315 6.68 33.34 11.92
C SER A 315 6.96 33.88 13.33
N ALA A 316 8.00 34.71 13.47
CA ALA A 316 8.34 35.39 14.71
C ALA A 316 7.32 36.47 15.11
#